data_AF-A0A7W9GQ54-F1
#
_entry.id   AF-A0A7W9GQ54-F1
#
_cell.length_a   1.000
_cell.length_b   1.000
_cell.length_c   1.000
_cell.angle_alpha   90.00
_cell.angle_beta   90.00
_cell.angle_gamma   90.00
#
_symmetry.space_group_name_H-M   'P 1'
#
loop_
_entity.id
_entity.type
_entity.pdbx_description
1 polymer ?
#
loop_
_entity_poly.entity_id
_entity_poly.type
_entity_poly.pdbx_seq_one_letter_code
_entity_poly.pdbx_strand_id
1 'polypeptide(L)' 'MGKSLLCRLGWHQWQRLSTEDGQRYVACRRCGKEGEVGPMIGGDGPA' A
#
# COMPACT_ATOMS: atom_id res chain seq x y z
N MET A 1 -14.27 -11.26 1.03
CA MET A 1 -13.72 -10.02 0.43
C MET A 1 -13.31 -10.28 -1.01
N GLY A 2 -14.01 -9.71 -1.99
CA GLY A 2 -13.63 -9.81 -3.40
C GLY A 2 -12.48 -8.86 -3.72
N LYS A 3 -11.32 -9.39 -4.11
CA LYS A 3 -10.15 -8.61 -4.56
C LYS A 3 -10.53 -7.82 -5.82
N SER A 4 -10.61 -6.49 -5.70
CA SER A 4 -10.94 -5.59 -6.81
C SER A 4 -9.97 -5.78 -7.98
N LEU A 5 -10.49 -5.83 -9.21
CA LEU A 5 -9.70 -5.91 -10.44
C LEU A 5 -8.61 -4.84 -10.52
N LEU A 6 -8.86 -3.65 -9.96
CA LEU A 6 -7.90 -2.55 -9.86
C LEU A 6 -6.61 -2.96 -9.13
N CYS A 7 -6.70 -3.78 -8.08
CA CYS A 7 -5.50 -4.31 -7.40
C CYS A 7 -4.75 -5.33 -8.26
N ARG A 8 -5.42 -6.04 -9.19
CA ARG A 8 -4.74 -6.96 -10.11
C ARG A 8 -3.99 -6.23 -11.22
N LEU A 9 -4.43 -5.02 -11.56
CA LEU A 9 -3.80 -4.16 -12.56
C LEU A 9 -2.68 -3.28 -11.97
N GLY A 10 -2.32 -3.47 -10.69
CA GLY A 10 -1.33 -2.64 -9.99
C GLY A 10 -1.86 -1.31 -9.46
N TRP A 11 -3.15 -1.03 -9.64
CA TRP A 11 -3.79 0.22 -9.20
C TRP A 11 -4.25 0.09 -7.75
N HIS A 12 -3.27 0.05 -6.86
CA HIS A 12 -3.48 -0.05 -5.43
C HIS A 12 -3.82 1.31 -4.82
N GLN A 13 -4.90 1.34 -4.03
CA GLN A 13 -5.23 2.51 -3.22
C GLN A 13 -4.53 2.40 -1.87
N TRP A 14 -3.30 2.92 -1.81
CA TRP A 14 -2.45 2.88 -0.63
C TRP A 14 -2.94 3.82 0.48
N GLN A 15 -2.93 3.35 1.72
CA GLN A 15 -3.15 4.12 2.94
C GLN A 15 -1.93 3.99 3.84
N ARG A 16 -1.46 5.12 4.38
CA ARG A 16 -0.35 5.14 5.33
C ARG A 16 -0.85 4.70 6.69
N LEU A 17 -0.14 3.77 7.29
CA LEU A 17 -0.37 3.21 8.61
C LEU A 17 0.94 3.31 9.40
N SER A 18 0.78 3.32 10.71
CA SER A 18 1.91 3.32 11.64
C SER A 18 1.69 2.16 12.59
N THR A 19 2.71 1.34 12.80
CA THR A 19 2.70 0.34 13.87
C THR A 19 2.98 1.02 15.21
N GLU A 20 2.63 0.37 16.32
CA GLU A 20 2.92 0.84 17.68
C GLU A 20 4.43 1.01 17.93
N ASP A 21 5.26 0.28 17.19
CA ASP A 21 6.72 0.36 17.21
C ASP A 21 7.27 1.64 16.53
N GLY A 22 6.39 2.44 15.92
CA GLY A 22 6.74 3.67 15.21
C GLY A 22 7.13 3.47 13.74
N GLN A 23 7.06 2.24 13.22
CA GLN A 23 7.35 1.95 11.81
C GLN A 23 6.17 2.38 10.94
N ARG A 24 6.48 3.13 9.88
CA ARG A 24 5.47 3.58 8.91
C ARG A 24 5.44 2.61 7.74
N TYR A 25 4.26 2.11 7.43
CA TYR A 25 4.02 1.24 6.29
C TYR A 25 2.82 1.75 5.51
N VAL A 26 2.66 1.29 4.27
CA VAL A 26 1.44 1.52 3.49
C VAL A 26 0.70 0.20 3.31
N ALA A 27 -0.62 0.24 3.40
CA ALA A 27 -1.45 -0.90 3.05
C ALA A 27 -2.53 -0.49 2.06
N CYS A 28 -2.81 -1.36 1.10
CA CYS A 28 -3.88 -1.15 0.15
C CYS A 28 -5.24 -1.34 0.85
N ARG A 29 -6.10 -0.32 0.86
CA ARG A 29 -7.42 -0.40 1.53
C ARG A 29 -8.35 -1.47 0.95
N ARG A 30 -8.07 -1.94 -0.27
CA ARG A 30 -8.95 -2.85 -1.02
C ARG A 30 -8.54 -4.31 -0.90
N CYS A 31 -7.24 -4.60 -1.03
CA CYS A 31 -6.74 -5.98 -1.01
C CYS A 31 -5.86 -6.30 0.20
N GLY A 32 -5.55 -5.31 1.05
CA GLY A 32 -4.69 -5.50 2.22
C GLY A 32 -3.22 -5.75 1.89
N LYS A 33 -2.77 -5.55 0.64
CA LYS A 33 -1.35 -5.67 0.29
C LYS A 33 -0.57 -4.61 1.06
N GLU A 34 0.50 -5.02 1.72
CA GLU A 34 1.40 -4.13 2.46
C GLU A 34 2.56 -3.71 1.57
N GLY A 35 3.06 -2.50 1.78
CA GLY A 35 4.20 -1.93 1.08
C GLY A 35 5.04 -1.12 2.05
N GLU A 36 6.35 -1.13 1.82
CA GLU A 36 7.33 -0.43 2.66
C GLU A 36 7.33 1.06 2.32
N VAL A 37 7.36 1.94 3.33
CA VAL A 37 7.47 3.39 3.09
C VAL A 37 8.96 3.73 2.92
N GLY A 38 9.49 3.50 1.73
CA GLY A 38 10.76 4.08 1.31
C GLY A 38 10.65 5.61 1.14
N PRO A 39 11.76 6.36 1.14
CA PRO A 39 11.75 7.80 0.90
C PRO A 39 11.04 8.06 -0.44
N MET A 40 9.93 8.81 -0.37
CA MET A 40 8.98 9.02 -1.46
C MET A 40 9.62 9.83 -2.60
N ILE A 41 10.44 9.17 -3.43
CA ILE A 41 10.84 9.64 -4.75
C ILE A 41 9.81 9.17 -5.77
N GLY A 42 8.82 10.05 -6.00
CA GLY A 42 8.04 10.13 -7.25
C GLY A 42 7.44 8.84 -7.84
N GLY A 43 6.14 8.65 -7.61
CA GLY A 43 5.27 7.79 -8.43
C GLY A 43 5.48 6.29 -8.19
N ASP A 44 4.40 5.52 -8.12
CA ASP A 44 4.48 4.05 -8.12
C ASP A 44 5.11 3.42 -6.86
N GLY A 45 4.50 3.66 -5.69
CA GLY A 45 4.71 2.81 -4.51
C GLY A 45 4.40 1.32 -4.82
N PRO A 46 4.99 0.39 -4.06
CA PRO A 46 5.60 -0.85 -4.56
C PRO A 46 4.67 -1.77 -5.37
N ALA A 47 5.20 -2.25 -6.49
CA ALA A 47 4.61 -3.22 -7.41
C ALA A 47 4.39 -4.62 -6.80
#